data_AF-A0A833JEJ6-F1
#
_entry.id   AF-A0A833JEJ6-F1
#
_cell.length_a   1.000
_cell.length_b   1.000
_cell.length_c   1.000
_cell.angle_alpha   90.00
_cell.angle_beta   90.00
_cell.angle_gamma   90.00
#
_symmetry.space_group_name_H-M   'P 1'
#
loop_
_entity.id
_entity.type
_entity.pdbx_description
1 polymer ?
#
loop_
_entity_poly.entity_id
_entity_poly.type
_entity_poly.pdbx_seq_one_letter_code
_entity_poly.pdbx_strand_id
1 'polypeptide(L)'
;MIKLIKITILIAPILFVANSFSQEISINERNRIEQECHASNQRNMEILRTYEVRTVTSEVLLQKCINNRIEISIFNSYNTIENTQDLYNYTVSALENKLDELKSINTPESIREYNCFYKQKFGINFATIANESFLRRALITANNFLRNNCTK
;
A
#
# COMPACT_ATOMS: atom_id res chain seq x y z
N MET A 1 17.04 12.84 24.46
CA MET A 1 16.85 12.05 23.22
C MET A 1 15.75 11.00 23.37
N ILE A 2 14.51 11.40 23.67
CA ILE A 2 13.34 10.52 23.74
C ILE A 2 12.15 11.31 23.17
N LYS A 3 12.20 11.66 21.89
CA LYS A 3 11.05 12.27 21.18
C LYS A 3 10.88 11.78 19.74
N LEU A 4 11.89 11.19 19.10
CA LEU A 4 11.76 10.68 17.73
C LEU A 4 11.14 9.28 17.62
N ILE A 5 11.17 8.46 18.66
CA ILE A 5 10.69 7.06 18.57
C ILE A 5 9.15 6.95 18.55
N LYS A 6 8.42 7.99 18.96
CA LYS A 6 6.96 7.99 18.95
C LYS A 6 6.34 8.29 17.58
N ILE A 7 7.09 8.87 16.65
CA ILE A 7 6.58 9.22 15.32
C ILE A 7 6.55 7.99 14.40
N THR A 8 7.47 7.05 14.58
CA THR A 8 7.52 5.83 13.76
C THR A 8 6.39 4.83 14.06
N ILE A 9 5.75 4.93 15.23
CA ILE A 9 4.66 4.01 15.65
C ILE A 9 3.27 4.53 15.20
N LEU A 10 3.13 5.82 14.92
CA LEU A 10 1.87 6.42 14.49
C LEU A 10 1.55 6.23 13.00
N ILE A 11 2.49 5.72 12.19
CA ILE A 11 2.30 5.51 10.74
C ILE A 11 1.94 4.04 10.43
N ALA A 12 2.14 3.13 11.37
CA ALA A 12 1.80 1.72 11.23
C ALA A 12 0.29 1.40 11.06
N PRO A 13 -0.69 2.21 11.52
CA PRO A 13 -2.10 1.92 11.26
C PRO A 13 -2.65 2.52 9.96
N ILE A 14 -1.93 3.42 9.28
CA ILE A 14 -2.43 4.00 8.01
C ILE A 14 -2.32 2.99 6.86
N LEU A 15 -1.50 1.94 7.00
CA LEU A 15 -1.35 0.86 6.03
C LEU A 15 -2.18 -0.39 6.36
N PHE A 16 -3.11 -0.30 7.32
CA PHE A 16 -3.97 -1.42 7.74
C PHE A 16 -5.45 -1.11 7.55
N VAL A 17 -5.89 -0.97 6.29
CA VAL A 17 -7.32 -1.07 5.96
C VAL A 17 -7.49 -1.98 4.74
N ALA A 18 -7.87 -3.22 5.06
CA ALA A 18 -8.63 -4.22 4.31
C ALA A 18 -8.62 -4.19 2.76
N ASN A 19 -7.98 -5.22 2.17
CA ASN A 19 -8.12 -5.62 0.77
C ASN A 19 -9.24 -6.67 0.63
N SER A 20 -10.31 -6.33 -0.08
CA SER A 20 -11.26 -7.29 -0.67
C SER A 20 -10.94 -7.50 -2.14
N PHE A 21 -9.78 -8.10 -2.44
CA PHE A 21 -9.45 -8.53 -3.80
C PHE A 21 -9.56 -10.05 -3.90
N SER A 22 -10.80 -10.54 -4.06
CA SER A 22 -11.04 -11.96 -4.37
C SER A 22 -11.44 -12.19 -5.84
N GLN A 23 -11.20 -11.25 -6.77
CA GLN A 23 -11.58 -11.44 -8.18
C GLN A 23 -10.55 -11.07 -9.26
N GLU A 24 -9.31 -10.66 -8.94
CA GLU A 24 -8.31 -10.34 -9.99
C GLU A 24 -7.09 -11.28 -10.07
N ILE A 25 -6.90 -12.21 -9.11
CA ILE A 25 -5.77 -13.15 -9.12
C ILE A 25 -6.24 -14.59 -9.35
N SER A 26 -5.51 -15.37 -10.14
CA SER A 26 -5.81 -16.79 -10.30
C SER A 26 -5.54 -17.56 -8.99
N ILE A 27 -6.26 -18.66 -8.76
CA ILE A 27 -6.05 -19.53 -7.58
C ILE A 27 -4.60 -20.03 -7.54
N ASN A 28 -4.02 -20.38 -8.69
CA ASN A 28 -2.64 -20.84 -8.78
C ASN A 28 -1.64 -19.76 -8.37
N GLU A 29 -1.87 -18.52 -8.80
CA GLU A 29 -1.03 -17.38 -8.43
C GLU A 29 -1.13 -17.04 -6.94
N ARG A 30 -2.34 -17.11 -6.39
CA ARG A 30 -2.55 -16.97 -4.95
C ARG A 30 -1.79 -18.04 -4.15
N ASN A 31 -1.92 -19.30 -4.53
CA ASN A 31 -1.22 -20.41 -3.86
C ASN A 31 0.30 -20.25 -3.91
N ARG A 32 0.84 -19.79 -5.06
CA ARG A 32 2.27 -19.48 -5.20
C ARG A 32 2.69 -18.36 -4.24
N ILE A 33 1.94 -17.27 -4.18
CA ILE A 33 2.20 -16.14 -3.27
C ILE A 33 2.21 -16.61 -1.81
N GLU A 34 1.24 -17.43 -1.41
CA GLU A 34 1.14 -17.97 -0.06
C GLU A 34 2.38 -18.81 0.29
N GLN A 35 2.81 -19.71 -0.60
CA GLN A 35 4.02 -20.53 -0.42
C GLN A 35 5.29 -19.68 -0.27
N GLU A 36 5.50 -18.69 -1.16
CA GLU A 36 6.66 -17.78 -1.09
C GLU A 36 6.68 -16.97 0.22
N CYS A 37 5.51 -16.47 0.64
CA CYS A 37 5.39 -15.72 1.88
C CYS A 37 5.62 -16.59 3.11
N HIS A 38 5.16 -17.85 3.13
CA HIS A 38 5.46 -18.79 4.21
C HIS A 38 6.97 -19.03 4.37
N ALA A 39 7.69 -19.24 3.26
CA ALA A 39 9.14 -19.42 3.29
C ALA A 39 9.88 -18.16 3.79
N SER A 40 9.46 -16.97 3.35
CA SER A 40 10.05 -15.70 3.81
C SER A 40 9.72 -15.38 5.27
N ASN A 41 8.56 -15.81 5.77
CA ASN A 41 8.08 -15.42 7.09
C ASN A 41 8.89 -16.04 8.23
N GLN A 42 9.34 -17.29 8.06
CA GLN A 42 10.22 -17.95 9.03
C GLN A 42 11.51 -17.14 9.24
N ARG A 43 12.18 -16.76 8.16
CA ARG A 43 13.39 -15.93 8.18
C ARG A 43 13.14 -14.54 8.80
N ASN A 44 12.02 -13.90 8.47
CA ASN A 44 11.70 -12.56 8.98
C ASN A 44 11.36 -12.57 10.48
N MET A 45 10.73 -13.64 10.97
CA MET A 45 10.45 -13.81 12.40
C MET A 45 11.73 -13.99 13.23
N GLU A 46 12.75 -14.68 12.69
CA GLU A 46 14.06 -14.77 13.33
C GLU A 46 14.71 -13.39 13.47
N ILE A 47 14.72 -12.61 12.39
CA ILE A 47 15.24 -11.24 12.37
C ILE A 47 14.53 -10.37 13.41
N LEU A 48 13.20 -10.36 13.44
CA LEU A 48 12.44 -9.52 14.39
C LEU A 48 12.67 -9.91 15.85
N ARG A 49 12.85 -11.21 16.12
CA ARG A 49 13.21 -11.69 17.46
C ARG A 49 14.61 -11.21 17.86
N THR A 50 15.57 -11.22 16.93
CA THR A 50 16.93 -10.70 17.15
C THR A 50 16.92 -9.19 17.48
N TYR A 51 16.00 -8.42 16.91
CA TYR A 51 15.85 -6.97 17.17
C TYR A 51 14.82 -6.62 18.27
N GLU A 52 14.42 -7.60 19.08
CA GLU A 52 13.48 -7.43 20.20
C GLU A 52 12.09 -6.86 19.84
N VAL A 53 11.69 -6.93 18.57
CA VAL A 53 10.37 -6.51 18.10
C VAL A 53 9.36 -7.64 18.36
N ARG A 54 8.86 -7.71 19.60
CA ARG A 54 7.98 -8.82 20.06
C ARG A 54 6.49 -8.61 19.78
N THR A 55 6.08 -7.43 19.32
CA THR A 55 4.66 -7.07 19.14
C THR A 55 4.08 -7.53 17.82
N VAL A 56 4.91 -8.00 16.88
CA VAL A 56 4.46 -8.48 15.56
C VAL A 56 4.44 -10.01 15.57
N THR A 57 3.26 -10.58 15.34
CA THR A 57 3.12 -12.04 15.24
C THR A 57 3.48 -12.55 13.85
N SER A 58 3.80 -13.84 13.77
CA SER A 58 4.09 -14.54 12.51
C SER A 58 2.92 -14.44 11.54
N GLU A 59 1.69 -14.56 12.04
CA GLU A 59 0.45 -14.49 11.27
C GLU A 59 0.26 -13.09 10.68
N VAL A 60 0.56 -12.05 11.46
CA VAL A 60 0.49 -10.66 11.00
C VAL A 60 1.48 -10.41 9.87
N LEU A 61 2.72 -10.90 9.97
CA LEU A 61 3.72 -10.74 8.89
C LEU A 61 3.35 -11.53 7.65
N LEU A 62 2.88 -12.76 7.81
CA LEU A 62 2.42 -13.59 6.72
C LEU A 62 1.31 -12.88 5.95
N GLN A 63 0.30 -12.36 6.66
CA GLN A 63 -0.81 -11.65 6.06
C GLN A 63 -0.35 -10.37 5.35
N LYS A 64 0.58 -9.61 5.95
CA LYS A 64 1.17 -8.43 5.27
C LYS A 64 1.90 -8.83 4.00
N CYS A 65 2.69 -9.90 4.02
CA CYS A 65 3.39 -10.38 2.84
C CYS A 65 2.42 -10.75 1.71
N ILE A 66 1.40 -11.56 2.03
CA ILE A 66 0.40 -12.01 1.05
C ILE A 66 -0.34 -10.81 0.45
N ASN A 67 -0.88 -9.93 1.31
CA ASN A 67 -1.60 -8.74 0.85
C ASN A 67 -0.71 -7.85 -0.03
N ASN A 68 0.57 -7.73 0.32
CA ASN A 68 1.50 -6.92 -0.46
C ASN A 68 1.73 -7.52 -1.85
N ARG A 69 2.00 -8.81 -1.93
CA ARG A 69 2.23 -9.51 -3.19
C ARG A 69 1.00 -9.48 -4.09
N ILE A 70 -0.19 -9.66 -3.52
CA ILE A 70 -1.46 -9.57 -4.27
C ILE A 70 -1.64 -8.19 -4.88
N GLU A 71 -1.43 -7.12 -4.10
CA GLU A 71 -1.57 -5.74 -4.60
C GLU A 71 -0.60 -5.43 -5.77
N ILE A 72 0.63 -5.94 -5.71
CA ILE A 72 1.61 -5.82 -6.81
C ILE A 72 1.13 -6.59 -8.03
N SER A 73 0.65 -7.82 -7.83
CA SER A 73 0.13 -8.66 -8.91
C SER A 73 -1.03 -7.97 -9.64
N ILE A 74 -1.95 -7.38 -8.89
CA ILE A 74 -3.06 -6.61 -9.43
C ILE A 74 -2.54 -5.43 -10.23
N PHE A 75 -1.66 -4.61 -9.67
CA PHE A 75 -1.09 -3.46 -10.37
C PHE A 75 -0.42 -3.84 -11.69
N ASN A 76 0.42 -4.88 -11.69
CA ASN A 76 1.13 -5.36 -12.87
C ASN A 76 0.19 -5.95 -13.94
N SER A 77 -1.04 -6.32 -13.60
CA SER A 77 -2.01 -6.83 -14.59
C SER A 77 -2.54 -5.76 -15.54
N TYR A 78 -2.46 -4.48 -15.16
CA TYR A 78 -3.02 -3.37 -15.93
C TYR A 78 -2.06 -2.18 -16.14
N ASN A 79 -0.89 -2.18 -15.50
CA ASN A 79 0.09 -1.11 -15.59
C ASN A 79 1.48 -1.68 -15.95
N THR A 80 2.15 -1.05 -16.92
CA THR A 80 3.47 -1.47 -17.41
C THR A 80 4.58 -0.46 -17.06
N ILE A 81 4.33 0.51 -16.19
CA ILE A 81 5.30 1.55 -15.83
C ILE A 81 6.31 0.97 -14.83
N GLU A 82 7.49 0.63 -15.36
CA GLU A 82 8.57 0.06 -14.56
C GLU A 82 9.41 1.10 -13.84
N ASN A 83 9.56 2.30 -14.40
CA ASN A 83 10.35 3.36 -13.79
C ASN A 83 9.58 4.03 -12.62
N THR A 84 10.20 4.16 -11.45
CA THR A 84 9.56 4.75 -10.26
C THR A 84 9.23 6.23 -10.44
N GLN A 85 10.07 6.99 -11.15
CA GLN A 85 9.86 8.42 -11.40
C GLN A 85 8.73 8.65 -12.39
N ASP A 86 8.65 7.85 -13.46
CA ASP A 86 7.53 7.93 -14.41
C ASP A 86 6.22 7.57 -13.73
N LEU A 87 6.24 6.52 -12.89
CA LEU A 87 5.09 6.13 -12.08
C LEU A 87 4.70 7.26 -11.13
N TYR A 88 5.65 7.94 -10.50
CA TYR A 88 5.40 9.08 -9.63
C TYR A 88 4.67 10.20 -10.38
N ASN A 89 5.24 10.64 -11.50
CA ASN A 89 4.68 11.74 -12.30
C ASN A 89 3.24 11.45 -12.75
N TYR A 90 3.00 10.23 -13.25
CA TYR A 90 1.67 9.77 -13.65
C TYR A 90 0.69 9.77 -12.46
N THR A 91 1.08 9.13 -11.36
CA THR A 91 0.19 8.90 -10.21
C THR A 91 -0.19 10.20 -9.52
N VAL A 92 0.78 11.09 -9.30
CA VAL A 92 0.53 12.37 -8.63
C VAL A 92 -0.38 13.25 -9.48
N SER A 93 -0.14 13.33 -10.79
CA SER A 93 -1.03 14.07 -11.69
C SER A 93 -2.47 13.52 -11.69
N ALA A 94 -2.62 12.19 -11.75
CA ALA A 94 -3.94 11.56 -11.68
C ALA A 94 -4.66 11.83 -10.35
N LEU A 95 -3.94 11.77 -9.22
CA LEU A 95 -4.50 12.11 -7.91
C LEU A 95 -4.96 13.57 -7.82
N GLU A 96 -4.16 14.50 -8.33
CA GLU A 96 -4.49 15.93 -8.29
C GLU A 96 -5.74 16.24 -9.11
N ASN A 97 -5.80 15.73 -10.35
CA ASN A 97 -6.98 15.86 -11.19
C ASN A 97 -8.24 15.31 -10.52
N LYS A 98 -8.13 14.13 -9.90
CA LYS A 98 -9.28 13.50 -9.23
C LYS A 98 -9.71 14.25 -7.98
N LEU A 99 -8.76 14.76 -7.19
CA LEU A 99 -9.05 15.60 -6.02
C LEU A 99 -9.75 16.90 -6.43
N ASP A 100 -9.33 17.53 -7.53
CA ASP A 100 -9.96 18.76 -8.02
C ASP A 100 -11.36 18.53 -8.60
N GLU A 101 -11.58 17.41 -9.31
CA GLU A 101 -12.92 16.96 -9.73
C GLU A 101 -13.86 16.84 -8.52
N LEU A 102 -13.40 16.14 -7.47
CA LEU A 102 -14.22 15.84 -6.29
C LEU A 102 -14.52 17.06 -5.42
N LYS A 103 -13.71 18.13 -5.45
CA LYS A 103 -14.02 19.39 -4.74
C LYS A 103 -15.30 20.06 -5.25
N SER A 104 -15.64 19.82 -6.51
CA SER A 104 -16.82 20.43 -7.15
C SER A 104 -18.11 19.64 -6.90
N ILE A 105 -18.00 18.42 -6.36
CA ILE A 105 -19.10 17.50 -6.10
C ILE A 105 -19.33 17.45 -4.58
N ASN A 106 -20.57 17.66 -4.12
CA ASN A 106 -20.91 17.69 -2.69
C ASN A 106 -21.87 16.55 -2.31
N THR A 107 -21.48 15.31 -2.60
CA THR A 107 -22.19 14.10 -2.16
C THR A 107 -21.41 13.37 -1.06
N PRO A 108 -22.07 12.61 -0.17
CA PRO A 108 -21.38 11.79 0.82
C PRO A 108 -20.30 10.87 0.22
N GLU A 109 -20.58 10.30 -0.96
CA GLU A 109 -19.66 9.44 -1.70
C GLU A 109 -18.42 10.21 -2.15
N SER A 110 -18.61 11.39 -2.76
CA SER A 110 -17.49 12.23 -3.22
C SER A 110 -16.61 12.71 -2.06
N ILE A 111 -17.19 13.03 -0.90
CA ILE A 111 -16.44 13.41 0.31
C ILE A 111 -15.60 12.22 0.82
N ARG A 112 -16.18 11.01 0.81
CA ARG A 112 -15.45 9.79 1.20
C ARG A 112 -14.28 9.51 0.26
N GLU A 113 -14.52 9.61 -1.05
CA GLU A 113 -13.53 9.39 -2.09
C GLU A 113 -12.40 10.44 -2.02
N TYR A 114 -12.76 11.72 -1.83
CA TYR A 114 -11.80 12.82 -1.65
C TYR A 114 -10.86 12.54 -0.47
N ASN A 115 -11.42 12.18 0.69
CA ASN A 115 -10.65 11.87 1.88
C ASN A 115 -9.73 10.66 1.68
N CYS A 116 -10.14 9.68 0.88
CA CYS A 116 -9.31 8.54 0.53
C CYS A 116 -8.11 8.98 -0.32
N PHE A 117 -8.33 9.69 -1.43
CA PHE A 117 -7.24 10.15 -2.29
C PHE A 117 -6.30 11.15 -1.62
N TYR A 118 -6.84 11.99 -0.74
CA TYR A 118 -6.03 12.90 0.06
C TYR A 118 -5.03 12.14 0.96
N LYS A 119 -5.48 11.04 1.58
CA LYS A 119 -4.59 10.16 2.37
C LYS A 119 -3.54 9.48 1.49
N GLN A 120 -3.89 9.05 0.27
CA GLN A 120 -2.92 8.47 -0.67
C GLN A 120 -1.84 9.49 -1.06
N LYS A 121 -2.23 10.72 -1.39
CA LYS A 121 -1.29 11.82 -1.67
C LYS A 121 -0.35 12.08 -0.49
N PHE A 122 -0.88 12.10 0.73
CA PHE A 122 -0.06 12.20 1.94
C PHE A 122 0.92 11.03 2.09
N GLY A 123 0.46 9.79 1.86
CA GLY A 123 1.31 8.59 1.92
C GLY A 123 2.46 8.63 0.92
N ILE A 124 2.21 9.08 -0.30
CA ILE A 124 3.26 9.29 -1.33
C ILE A 124 4.27 10.33 -0.86
N ASN A 125 3.81 11.49 -0.37
CA ASN A 125 4.69 12.56 0.14
C ASN A 125 5.56 12.12 1.32
N PHE A 126 5.06 11.21 2.16
CA PHE A 126 5.88 10.61 3.21
C PHE A 126 6.91 9.64 2.62
N ALA A 127 6.51 8.84 1.63
CA ALA A 127 7.35 7.81 1.05
C ALA A 127 8.53 8.35 0.23
N THR A 128 8.41 9.54 -0.38
CA THR A 128 9.50 10.22 -1.09
C THR A 128 10.71 10.52 -0.19
N ILE A 129 10.49 10.68 1.12
CA ILE A 129 11.55 10.99 2.10
C ILE A 129 12.22 9.70 2.62
N ALA A 130 11.59 8.53 2.46
CA ALA A 130 12.05 7.29 3.05
C ALA A 130 13.05 6.53 2.18
N ASN A 131 12.61 5.98 1.03
CA ASN A 131 13.44 5.32 0.02
C ASN A 131 12.62 4.97 -1.23
N GLU A 132 13.29 4.66 -2.34
CA GLU A 132 12.66 4.38 -3.63
C GLU A 132 11.71 3.17 -3.60
N SER A 133 12.09 2.07 -2.95
CA SER A 133 11.25 0.87 -2.88
C SER A 133 9.93 1.16 -2.16
N PHE A 134 10.01 1.91 -1.07
CA PHE A 134 8.84 2.35 -0.31
C PHE A 134 7.98 3.37 -1.09
N LEU A 135 8.62 4.29 -1.82
CA LEU A 135 7.93 5.20 -2.74
C LEU A 135 7.17 4.44 -3.83
N ARG A 136 7.85 3.53 -4.53
CA ARG A 136 7.24 2.68 -5.56
C ARG A 136 6.04 1.94 -5.01
N ARG A 137 6.13 1.43 -3.78
CA ARG A 137 5.02 0.74 -3.14
C ARG A 137 3.83 1.67 -2.89
N ALA A 138 4.06 2.85 -2.32
CA ALA A 138 3.00 3.83 -2.08
C ALA A 138 2.29 4.24 -3.39
N LEU A 139 3.05 4.36 -4.48
CA LEU A 139 2.51 4.68 -5.81
C LEU A 139 1.64 3.54 -6.36
N ILE A 140 2.07 2.28 -6.22
CA ILE A 140 1.27 1.10 -6.59
C ILE A 140 -0.06 1.11 -5.84
N THR A 141 -0.02 1.30 -4.52
CA THR A 141 -1.22 1.38 -3.69
C THR A 141 -2.16 2.48 -4.19
N ALA A 142 -1.64 3.70 -4.40
CA ALA A 142 -2.44 4.82 -4.87
C ALA A 142 -3.08 4.58 -6.25
N ASN A 143 -2.39 3.91 -7.18
CA ASN A 143 -2.94 3.55 -8.48
C ASN A 143 -4.11 2.56 -8.38
N ASN A 144 -4.00 1.57 -7.50
CA ASN A 144 -5.10 0.63 -7.27
C ASN A 144 -6.34 1.36 -6.70
N PHE A 145 -6.13 2.30 -5.77
CA PHE A 145 -7.20 3.14 -5.26
C PHE A 145 -7.82 4.04 -6.33
N LEU A 146 -7.00 4.62 -7.22
CA LEU A 146 -7.46 5.45 -8.34
C LEU A 146 -8.33 4.65 -9.30
N ARG A 147 -7.89 3.45 -9.67
CA ARG A 147 -8.62 2.56 -10.58
C ARG A 147 -10.00 2.18 -10.03
N ASN A 148 -10.11 2.02 -8.72
CA ASN A 148 -11.33 1.59 -8.06
C ASN A 148 -12.10 2.75 -7.42
N ASN A 149 -11.78 4.03 -7.65
CA ASN A 149 -12.46 5.17 -7.01
C ASN A 149 -12.60 5.04 -5.48
N CYS A 150 -11.60 4.43 -4.84
CA CYS A 150 -11.65 4.05 -3.42
C CYS A 150 -12.89 3.24 -2.99
N THR A 151 -13.53 2.55 -3.94
CA THR A 151 -14.49 1.48 -3.63
C THR A 151 -13.72 0.21 -3.26
N LYS A 152 -14.25 -0.46 -2.24
CA LYS A 152 -13.69 -1.66 -1.62
C LYS A 152 -13.67 -2.83 -2.59
#